data_AF-A0A6N6SJM5-F1
#
_entry.id   AF-A0A6N6SJM5-F1
#
_cell.length_a   1.000
_cell.length_b   1.000
_cell.length_c   1.000
_cell.angle_alpha   90.00
_cell.angle_beta   90.00
_cell.angle_gamma   90.00
#
_symmetry.space_group_name_H-M   'P 1'
#
loop_
_entity.id
_entity.type
_entity.pdbx_description
1 polymer ?
#
loop_
_entity_poly.entity_id
_entity_poly.type
_entity_poly.pdbx_seq_one_letter_code
_entity_poly.pdbx_strand_id
1 'polypeptide(L)'
;MDQLGEEHLSFYDVPNNGNNENGTDEGDYNFDFIENEAEFEKRAEFVHANIWQKLKESGIKISFVRDIVALVHYMTDPFVSWYRKAIVVAALIYFISPIDAIPDIAPLFGYMDDMGVIGAVLKFLGHELTSYYDS
;
A
#
# COMPACT_ATOMS: atom_id res chain seq x y z
N MET A 1 32.49 17.35 -28.51
CA MET A 1 31.77 18.62 -28.31
C MET A 1 30.33 18.35 -28.75
N ASP A 2 29.55 17.54 -28.03
CA ASP A 2 29.04 17.72 -26.64
C ASP A 2 28.13 18.97 -26.54
N GLN A 3 27.00 19.00 -25.83
CA GLN A 3 26.13 18.04 -25.11
C GLN A 3 24.79 18.81 -24.90
N LEU A 4 23.58 18.26 -24.84
CA LEU A 4 23.03 16.90 -24.83
C LEU A 4 21.71 16.87 -25.66
N GLY A 5 20.92 15.79 -25.59
CA GLY A 5 19.48 15.79 -25.90
C GLY A 5 18.67 15.45 -24.65
N GLU A 6 17.51 16.08 -24.47
CA GLU A 6 16.61 15.86 -23.33
C GLU A 6 15.96 14.47 -23.42
N GLU A 7 16.32 13.52 -22.54
CA GLU A 7 15.60 12.25 -22.42
C GLU A 7 14.66 12.31 -21.21
N HIS A 8 13.39 12.60 -21.50
CA HIS A 8 12.34 12.74 -20.49
C HIS A 8 11.82 11.34 -20.10
N LEU A 9 12.50 10.70 -19.15
CA LEU A 9 12.17 9.35 -18.66
C LEU A 9 10.73 9.29 -18.14
N SER A 10 9.89 8.56 -18.86
CA SER A 10 8.49 8.31 -18.52
C SER A 10 8.39 7.18 -17.49
N PHE A 11 7.55 7.36 -16.47
CA PHE A 11 7.30 6.41 -15.38
C PHE A 11 6.62 5.09 -15.83
N TYR A 12 6.38 4.88 -17.12
CA TYR A 12 5.58 3.77 -17.67
C TYR A 12 6.36 2.67 -18.41
N ASP A 13 7.68 2.78 -18.59
CA ASP A 13 8.48 1.76 -19.27
C ASP A 13 9.02 0.68 -18.30
N VAL A 14 8.10 -0.01 -17.60
CA VAL A 14 8.41 -1.24 -16.87
C VAL A 14 8.23 -2.46 -17.81
N PRO A 15 9.27 -3.26 -18.07
CA PRO A 15 9.17 -4.37 -19.01
C PRO A 15 8.35 -5.53 -18.43
N ASN A 16 7.26 -5.88 -19.10
CA ASN A 16 6.46 -7.07 -18.82
C ASN A 16 7.23 -8.35 -19.21
N ASN A 17 7.85 -9.01 -18.23
CA ASN A 17 8.36 -10.37 -18.38
C ASN A 17 7.39 -11.36 -17.73
N GLY A 18 6.40 -11.84 -18.50
CA GLY A 18 5.45 -12.82 -18.04
C GLY A 18 6.04 -14.22 -17.92
N ASN A 19 6.39 -14.63 -16.70
CA ASN A 19 6.57 -16.03 -16.32
C ASN A 19 5.41 -16.45 -15.43
N ASN A 20 4.67 -17.46 -15.89
CA ASN A 20 3.50 -18.01 -15.24
C ASN A 20 3.86 -19.24 -14.39
N GLU A 21 4.29 -19.01 -13.17
CA GLU A 21 4.45 -20.07 -12.16
C GLU A 21 3.27 -20.10 -11.19
N ASN A 22 2.51 -21.21 -11.24
CA ASN A 22 1.49 -21.52 -10.24
C ASN A 22 2.18 -21.99 -8.96
N GLY A 23 2.72 -21.05 -8.19
CA GLY A 23 3.15 -21.25 -6.81
C GLY A 23 2.14 -20.61 -5.87
N THR A 24 1.66 -21.37 -4.89
CA THR A 24 1.15 -20.77 -3.65
C THR A 24 2.37 -20.30 -2.85
N ASP A 25 2.95 -19.17 -3.28
CA ASP A 25 4.00 -18.49 -2.55
C ASP A 25 3.38 -17.83 -1.32
N GLU A 26 3.20 -18.65 -0.28
CA GLU A 26 3.14 -18.23 1.12
C GLU A 26 4.51 -17.62 1.46
N GLY A 27 4.78 -16.45 0.89
CA GLY A 27 6.00 -15.70 1.08
C GLY A 27 6.14 -15.27 2.53
N ASP A 28 7.38 -15.27 3.01
CA ASP A 28 7.79 -14.89 4.35
C ASP A 28 7.60 -13.37 4.59
N TYR A 29 6.35 -12.92 4.58
CA TYR A 29 5.93 -11.54 4.80
C TYR A 29 5.77 -11.26 6.30
N ASN A 30 6.82 -11.54 7.08
CA ASN A 30 6.90 -11.06 8.44
C ASN A 30 6.63 -9.55 8.47
N PHE A 31 5.69 -9.13 9.34
CA PHE A 31 5.32 -7.74 9.59
C PHE A 31 6.38 -7.05 10.45
N ASP A 32 7.66 -7.29 10.16
CA ASP A 32 8.72 -6.42 10.63
C ASP A 32 8.46 -5.02 10.07
N PHE A 33 8.47 -4.05 10.98
CA PHE A 33 8.11 -2.67 10.68
C PHE A 33 8.98 -2.17 9.53
N ILE A 34 8.40 -1.39 8.62
CA ILE A 34 9.10 -0.88 7.43
C ILE A 34 10.28 0.00 7.89
N GLU A 35 11.48 -0.58 7.94
CA GLU A 35 12.65 0.05 8.57
C GLU A 35 13.38 1.04 7.66
N ASN A 36 13.19 0.90 6.35
CA ASN A 36 13.93 1.65 5.33
C ASN A 36 13.13 1.81 4.03
N GLU A 37 13.64 2.64 3.13
CA GLU A 37 12.96 3.02 1.88
C GLU A 37 12.87 1.88 0.85
N ALA A 38 13.84 0.97 0.80
CA ALA A 38 13.79 -0.20 -0.09
C ALA A 38 12.81 -1.28 0.40
N GLU A 39 12.65 -1.42 1.71
CA GLU A 39 11.60 -2.22 2.36
C GLU A 39 10.21 -1.64 2.06
N PHE A 40 10.09 -0.31 2.10
CA PHE A 40 8.89 0.42 1.74
C PHE A 40 8.48 0.17 0.28
N GLU A 41 9.41 0.29 -0.68
CA GLU A 41 9.12 0.13 -2.12
C GLU A 41 8.51 -1.24 -2.45
N LYS A 42 9.10 -2.33 -1.95
CA LYS A 42 8.58 -3.70 -2.13
C LYS A 42 7.16 -3.87 -1.58
N ARG A 43 6.92 -3.32 -0.38
CA ARG A 43 5.63 -3.39 0.30
C ARG A 43 4.58 -2.49 -0.38
N ALA A 44 5.01 -1.35 -0.94
CA ALA A 44 4.19 -0.48 -1.78
C ALA A 44 3.78 -1.18 -3.09
N GLU A 45 4.70 -1.90 -3.74
CA GLU A 45 4.42 -2.70 -4.94
C GLU A 45 3.37 -3.78 -4.68
N PHE A 46 3.50 -4.54 -3.58
CA PHE A 46 2.47 -5.50 -3.14
C PHE A 46 1.09 -4.84 -2.97
N VAL A 47 1.03 -3.64 -2.37
CA VAL A 47 -0.22 -2.88 -2.25
C VAL A 47 -0.78 -2.53 -3.63
N HIS A 48 0.04 -1.97 -4.53
CA HIS A 48 -0.40 -1.60 -5.88
C HIS A 48 -0.93 -2.80 -6.69
N ALA A 49 -0.28 -3.96 -6.59
CA ALA A 49 -0.71 -5.17 -7.29
C ALA A 49 -2.07 -5.70 -6.79
N ASN A 50 -2.28 -5.72 -5.46
CA ASN A 50 -3.39 -6.46 -4.84
C ASN A 50 -4.59 -5.59 -4.43
N ILE A 51 -4.41 -4.28 -4.19
CA ILE A 51 -5.48 -3.42 -3.63
C ILE A 51 -6.73 -3.40 -4.51
N TRP A 52 -6.57 -3.35 -5.83
CA TRP A 52 -7.69 -3.30 -6.78
C TRP A 52 -8.48 -4.60 -6.86
N GLN A 53 -7.85 -5.74 -6.63
CA GLN A 53 -8.54 -7.02 -6.50
C GLN A 53 -9.34 -7.04 -5.20
N LYS A 54 -8.69 -6.73 -4.07
CA LYS A 54 -9.35 -6.68 -2.76
C LYS A 54 -10.56 -5.74 -2.75
N LEU A 55 -10.43 -4.53 -3.31
CA LEU A 55 -11.53 -3.55 -3.41
C LEU A 55 -12.76 -4.11 -4.15
N LYS A 56 -12.56 -4.91 -5.21
CA LYS A 56 -13.64 -5.53 -5.99
C LYS A 56 -14.30 -6.69 -5.26
N GLU A 57 -13.53 -7.48 -4.53
CA GLU A 57 -14.00 -8.67 -3.82
C GLU A 57 -14.69 -8.34 -2.48
N SER A 58 -14.29 -7.25 -1.81
CA SER A 58 -14.67 -6.99 -0.41
C SER A 58 -16.08 -6.42 -0.20
N GLY A 59 -16.83 -6.08 -1.25
CA GLY A 59 -18.22 -5.55 -1.13
C GLY A 59 -18.38 -4.25 -0.32
N ILE A 60 -17.30 -3.50 -0.13
CA ILE A 60 -17.22 -2.32 0.75
C ILE A 60 -17.99 -1.11 0.22
N LYS A 61 -18.34 -0.20 1.12
CA LYS A 61 -19.07 1.05 0.80
C LYS A 61 -18.23 1.97 -0.09
N ILE A 62 -18.88 2.64 -1.05
CA ILE A 62 -18.25 3.60 -1.98
C ILE A 62 -17.47 4.70 -1.25
N SER A 63 -17.95 5.18 -0.09
CA SER A 63 -17.19 6.16 0.72
C SER A 63 -15.83 5.61 1.16
N PHE A 64 -15.79 4.36 1.61
CA PHE A 64 -14.57 3.69 2.06
C PHE A 64 -13.62 3.35 0.90
N VAL A 65 -14.16 3.09 -0.30
CA VAL A 65 -13.35 2.99 -1.52
C VAL A 65 -12.62 4.31 -1.79
N ARG A 66 -13.29 5.47 -1.64
CA ARG A 66 -12.63 6.77 -1.79
C ARG A 66 -11.53 6.99 -0.76
N ASP A 67 -11.77 6.61 0.49
CA ASP A 67 -10.77 6.68 1.57
C ASP A 67 -9.51 5.85 1.23
N ILE A 68 -9.69 4.63 0.70
CA ILE A 68 -8.59 3.77 0.27
C ILE A 68 -7.84 4.35 -0.95
N VAL A 69 -8.55 4.92 -1.94
CA VAL A 69 -7.91 5.57 -3.09
C VAL A 69 -7.08 6.78 -2.65
N ALA A 70 -7.58 7.61 -1.73
CA ALA A 70 -6.81 8.72 -1.17
C ALA A 70 -5.54 8.24 -0.44
N LEU A 71 -5.61 7.11 0.28
CA LEU A 71 -4.43 6.46 0.89
C LEU A 71 -3.43 5.96 -0.16
N VAL A 72 -3.89 5.35 -1.26
CA VAL A 72 -3.03 4.90 -2.37
C VAL A 72 -2.33 6.09 -3.05
N HIS A 73 -3.02 7.20 -3.27
CA HIS A 73 -2.38 8.42 -3.79
C HIS A 73 -1.34 8.98 -2.79
N TYR A 74 -1.67 9.03 -1.50
CA TYR A 74 -0.78 9.53 -0.44
C TYR A 74 0.53 8.73 -0.34
N MET A 75 0.50 7.40 -0.47
CA MET A 75 1.74 6.60 -0.45
C MET A 75 2.62 6.83 -1.69
N THR A 76 2.05 7.23 -2.83
CA THR A 76 2.84 7.55 -4.04
C THR A 76 3.43 8.96 -4.08
N ASP A 77 2.95 9.90 -3.26
CA ASP A 77 3.34 11.31 -3.37
C ASP A 77 4.82 11.57 -3.00
N PRO A 78 5.68 12.09 -3.89
CA PRO A 78 7.10 12.30 -3.61
C PRO A 78 7.40 13.33 -2.51
N PHE A 79 6.44 14.21 -2.16
CA PHE A 79 6.59 15.21 -1.09
C PHE A 79 6.24 14.66 0.30
N VAL A 80 5.59 13.49 0.38
CA VAL A 80 5.29 12.82 1.65
C VAL A 80 6.50 12.04 2.14
N SER A 81 6.90 12.26 3.40
CA SER A 81 8.01 11.53 4.04
C SER A 81 7.73 10.03 4.10
N TRP A 82 8.73 9.21 3.74
CA TRP A 82 8.59 7.75 3.64
C TRP A 82 8.06 7.08 4.91
N TYR A 83 8.43 7.56 6.11
CA TYR A 83 7.89 7.07 7.38
C TYR A 83 6.35 7.16 7.47
N ARG A 84 5.74 8.18 6.84
CA ARG A 84 4.28 8.37 6.82
C ARG A 84 3.63 7.47 5.77
N LYS A 85 4.27 7.33 4.60
CA LYS A 85 3.86 6.37 3.56
C LYS A 85 3.89 4.94 4.08
N ALA A 86 4.90 4.60 4.90
CA ALA A 86 5.04 3.30 5.53
C ALA A 86 3.85 2.93 6.44
N ILE A 87 3.35 3.89 7.24
CA ILE A 87 2.14 3.70 8.07
C ILE A 87 0.92 3.38 7.18
N VAL A 88 0.79 4.06 6.04
CA VAL A 88 -0.29 3.82 5.08
C VAL A 88 -0.15 2.46 4.40
N VAL A 89 1.03 2.11 3.91
CA VAL A 89 1.30 0.80 3.29
C VAL A 89 1.05 -0.34 4.27
N ALA A 90 1.49 -0.23 5.52
CA ALA A 90 1.23 -1.23 6.55
C ALA A 90 -0.28 -1.46 6.78
N ALA A 91 -1.09 -0.39 6.81
CA ALA A 91 -2.53 -0.48 6.96
C ALA A 91 -3.23 -1.04 5.70
N LEU A 92 -2.75 -0.71 4.50
CA LEU A 92 -3.27 -1.24 3.25
C LEU A 92 -2.92 -2.72 3.06
N ILE A 93 -1.72 -3.17 3.47
CA ILE A 93 -1.35 -4.60 3.50
C ILE A 93 -2.31 -5.38 4.42
N TYR A 94 -2.53 -4.88 5.63
CA TYR A 94 -3.46 -5.49 6.58
C TYR A 94 -4.89 -5.59 6.01
N PHE A 95 -5.35 -4.57 5.28
CA PHE A 95 -6.64 -4.63 4.57
C PHE A 95 -6.65 -5.65 3.42
N ILE A 96 -5.55 -5.78 2.67
CA ILE A 96 -5.43 -6.75 1.57
C ILE A 96 -5.44 -8.18 2.09
N SER A 97 -4.50 -8.54 2.98
CA SER A 97 -4.44 -9.86 3.61
C SER A 97 -4.34 -9.75 5.12
N PRO A 98 -5.48 -9.75 5.84
CA PRO A 98 -5.48 -9.72 7.30
C PRO A 98 -4.99 -11.03 7.92
N ILE A 99 -4.87 -12.11 7.13
CA ILE A 99 -4.35 -13.41 7.59
C ILE A 99 -2.81 -13.43 7.56
N ASP A 100 -2.19 -12.91 6.50
CA ASP A 100 -0.71 -12.84 6.40
C ASP A 100 -0.11 -11.80 7.36
N ALA A 101 -0.89 -10.79 7.76
CA ALA A 101 -0.45 -9.75 8.69
C ALA A 101 -0.39 -10.20 10.17
N ILE A 102 -0.53 -11.49 10.47
CA ILE A 102 -0.42 -12.06 11.84
C ILE A 102 0.72 -13.10 11.92
N PRO A 103 2.00 -12.70 11.86
CA PRO A 103 3.09 -13.53 12.35
C PRO A 103 3.05 -13.56 13.89
N ASP A 104 2.63 -14.68 14.47
CA ASP A 104 2.79 -15.08 15.89
C ASP A 104 2.29 -14.16 17.04
N ILE A 105 1.59 -13.04 16.80
CA ILE A 105 1.04 -12.16 17.86
C ILE A 105 -0.41 -12.50 18.30
N ALA A 106 -0.85 -13.74 18.06
CA ALA A 106 -2.24 -14.18 18.18
C ALA A 106 -2.98 -13.98 19.53
N PRO A 107 -2.37 -13.95 20.74
CA PRO A 107 -3.16 -14.00 21.98
C PRO A 107 -3.77 -12.67 22.46
N LEU A 108 -3.57 -11.53 21.77
CA LEU A 108 -4.01 -10.20 22.28
C LEU A 108 -5.12 -9.48 21.49
N PHE A 109 -5.34 -9.78 20.20
CA PHE A 109 -6.20 -8.95 19.32
C PHE A 109 -7.64 -9.44 19.17
N GLY A 110 -8.37 -9.51 20.29
CA GLY A 110 -9.75 -10.02 20.30
C GLY A 110 -10.86 -9.10 19.72
N TYR A 111 -10.55 -7.87 19.29
CA TYR A 111 -11.58 -6.85 18.98
C TYR A 111 -11.26 -5.84 17.85
N MET A 112 -10.18 -6.02 17.09
CA MET A 112 -9.90 -5.17 15.92
C MET A 112 -10.58 -5.78 14.68
N ASP A 113 -11.78 -5.29 14.39
CA ASP A 113 -12.43 -5.45 13.09
C ASP A 113 -11.56 -4.77 12.01
N ASP A 114 -11.33 -5.42 10.86
CA ASP A 114 -10.21 -5.06 9.96
C ASP A 114 -10.30 -3.62 9.42
N MET A 115 -11.53 -3.09 9.31
CA MET A 115 -11.80 -1.71 8.90
C MET A 115 -11.32 -0.66 9.93
N GLY A 116 -11.16 -1.06 11.19
CA GLY A 116 -10.72 -0.19 12.29
C GLY A 116 -9.29 0.31 12.14
N VAL A 117 -8.39 -0.49 11.55
CA VAL A 117 -6.99 -0.10 11.28
C VAL A 117 -6.95 1.03 10.26
N ILE A 118 -7.64 0.86 9.13
CA ILE A 118 -7.79 1.92 8.12
C ILE A 118 -8.43 3.17 8.75
N GLY A 119 -9.52 3.02 9.52
CA GLY A 119 -10.16 4.14 10.22
C GLY A 119 -9.24 4.90 11.18
N ALA A 120 -8.32 4.21 11.86
CA ALA A 120 -7.32 4.82 12.72
C ALA A 120 -6.28 5.63 11.91
N VAL A 121 -5.80 5.11 10.78
CA VAL A 121 -4.87 5.82 9.89
C VAL A 121 -5.53 7.03 9.22
N LEU A 122 -6.77 6.90 8.74
CA LEU A 122 -7.55 8.04 8.23
C LEU A 122 -7.72 9.15 9.28
N LYS A 123 -7.95 8.79 10.54
CA LYS A 123 -8.02 9.76 11.64
C LYS A 123 -6.67 10.39 11.97
N PHE A 124 -5.57 9.63 11.89
CA PHE A 124 -4.22 10.12 12.14
C PHE A 124 -3.74 11.09 11.04
N LEU A 125 -4.05 10.80 9.78
CA LEU A 125 -3.61 11.55 8.60
C LEU A 125 -4.67 12.52 8.03
N GLY A 126 -5.85 12.66 8.65
CA GLY A 126 -7.02 13.31 8.02
C GLY A 126 -6.80 14.73 7.48
N HIS A 127 -5.99 15.55 8.14
CA HIS A 127 -5.61 16.88 7.63
C HIS A 127 -4.72 16.82 6.39
N GLU A 128 -3.88 15.79 6.26
CA GLU A 128 -2.98 15.60 5.13
C GLU A 128 -3.71 14.90 3.98
N LEU A 129 -4.61 13.96 4.26
CA LEU A 129 -5.40 13.24 3.26
C LEU A 129 -6.43 14.10 2.52
N THR A 130 -6.77 15.27 3.05
CA THR A 130 -7.82 16.14 2.47
C THR A 130 -7.55 16.50 1.00
N SER A 131 -6.29 16.71 0.60
CA SER A 131 -5.90 17.00 -0.78
C SER A 131 -6.00 15.80 -1.75
N TYR A 132 -6.03 14.57 -1.24
CA TYR A 132 -5.98 13.34 -2.03
C TYR A 132 -7.35 12.75 -2.37
N TYR A 133 -8.44 13.33 -1.82
CA TYR A 133 -9.83 12.93 -2.12
C TYR A 133 -10.37 13.43 -3.45
N ASP A 134 -9.70 14.44 -4.04
CA ASP A 134 -10.06 15.13 -5.28
C ASP A 134 -8.93 15.03 -6.34
N SER A 135 -7.94 14.15 -6.12
CA SER A 135 -6.80 13.86 -7.03
C SER A 135 -7.13 12.79 -8.07
#